data_AF-A0AAT9FNC7-F1
#
_entry.id   AF-A0AAT9FNC7-F1
#
_cell.length_a   1.000
_cell.length_b   1.000
_cell.length_c   1.000
_cell.angle_alpha   90.00
_cell.angle_beta   90.00
_cell.angle_gamma   90.00
#
_symmetry.space_group_name_H-M   'P 1'
#
loop_
_entity.id
_entity.type
_entity.pdbx_description
1 polymer ?
#
loop_
_entity_poly.entity_id
_entity_poly.type
_entity_poly.pdbx_seq_one_letter_code
_entity_poly.pdbx_strand_id
1 'polypeptide(L)'
;MAEILPIIGSSLAWIITVCLLISGFIGTLVPFLPGHLIIFFAAIAHWLMLREDSGVEWWTLVVLAVLLIISQVLEFMSGAMGTRWFGGSRWGAAGALLGGIVGMFFMPFGLILGPLAGAMLFEFSFAKKEVRPATVSGVGSVLGTVAGLIVKVIVGLMMIVWFVVDVFWI
;
A
#
# COMPACT_ATOMS: atom_id res chain seq x y z
N MET A 1 -39.82 19.24 1.55
CA MET A 1 -39.02 18.50 0.54
C MET A 1 -37.65 19.15 0.28
N ALA A 2 -37.52 20.48 0.30
CA ALA A 2 -36.25 21.18 0.06
C ALA A 2 -35.14 20.89 1.12
N GLU A 3 -35.51 20.59 2.37
CA GLU A 3 -34.53 20.26 3.44
C GLU A 3 -34.14 18.77 3.49
N ILE A 4 -34.90 17.89 2.84
CA ILE A 4 -34.66 16.43 2.90
C ILE A 4 -33.57 16.01 1.91
N LEU A 5 -33.53 16.66 0.73
CA LEU A 5 -32.50 16.45 -0.30
C LEU A 5 -31.06 16.65 0.20
N PRO A 6 -30.71 17.74 0.92
CA PRO A 6 -29.35 17.93 1.44
C PRO A 6 -28.98 16.92 2.53
N ILE A 7 -29.93 16.52 3.39
CA ILE A 7 -29.70 15.52 4.46
C ILE A 7 -29.46 14.11 3.87
N ILE A 8 -30.18 13.75 2.80
CA ILE A 8 -29.95 12.50 2.07
C ILE A 8 -28.58 12.55 1.37
N GLY A 9 -28.20 13.70 0.79
CA GLY A 9 -26.92 13.89 0.13
C GLY A 9 -25.72 13.70 1.06
N SER A 10 -25.75 14.29 2.26
CA SER A 10 -24.68 14.15 3.25
C SER A 10 -24.56 12.71 3.78
N SER A 11 -25.69 12.06 4.07
CA SER A 11 -25.71 10.67 4.54
C SER A 11 -25.11 9.70 3.52
N LEU A 12 -25.41 9.90 2.23
CA LEU A 12 -24.84 9.09 1.15
C LEU A 12 -23.33 9.33 0.97
N ALA A 13 -22.87 10.56 1.09
CA ALA A 13 -21.45 10.89 0.97
C ALA A 13 -20.60 10.22 2.07
N TRP A 14 -21.12 10.15 3.30
CA TRP A 14 -20.50 9.41 4.39
C TRP A 14 -20.42 7.91 4.13
N ILE A 15 -21.51 7.31 3.64
CA ILE A 15 -21.52 5.88 3.28
C ILE A 15 -20.46 5.59 2.21
N ILE A 16 -20.40 6.40 1.15
CA ILE A 16 -19.41 6.26 0.08
C ILE A 16 -17.99 6.39 0.65
N THR A 17 -17.76 7.38 1.52
CA THR A 17 -16.45 7.61 2.14
C THR A 17 -16.00 6.43 2.98
N VAL A 18 -16.88 5.91 3.85
CA VAL A 18 -16.57 4.73 4.68
C VAL A 18 -16.30 3.50 3.82
N CYS A 19 -17.10 3.27 2.78
CA CYS A 19 -16.86 2.18 1.83
C CYS A 19 -15.49 2.32 1.14
N LEU A 20 -15.12 3.53 0.71
CA LEU A 20 -13.83 3.80 0.09
C LEU A 20 -12.67 3.61 1.07
N LEU A 21 -12.78 4.11 2.31
CA LEU A 21 -11.76 3.92 3.35
C LEU A 21 -11.55 2.43 3.67
N ILE A 22 -12.63 1.65 3.83
CA ILE A 22 -12.55 0.21 4.06
C ILE A 22 -11.91 -0.49 2.86
N SER A 23 -12.37 -0.19 1.64
CA SER A 23 -11.82 -0.79 0.43
C SER A 23 -10.34 -0.46 0.23
N GLY A 24 -9.94 0.77 0.54
CA GLY A 24 -8.55 1.21 0.49
C GLY A 24 -7.69 0.54 1.54
N PHE A 25 -8.20 0.39 2.77
CA PHE A 25 -7.53 -0.35 3.83
C PHE A 25 -7.34 -1.81 3.47
N ILE A 26 -8.37 -2.50 2.95
CA ILE A 26 -8.26 -3.87 2.44
C ILE A 26 -7.24 -3.92 1.30
N GLY A 27 -7.23 -2.92 0.42
CA GLY A 27 -6.23 -2.79 -0.64
C GLY A 27 -4.79 -2.68 -0.11
N THR A 28 -4.59 -2.17 1.12
CA THR A 28 -3.25 -2.14 1.73
C THR A 28 -2.72 -3.53 2.12
N LEU A 29 -3.60 -4.53 2.28
CA LEU A 29 -3.23 -5.92 2.58
C LEU A 29 -2.62 -6.64 1.36
N VAL A 30 -2.78 -6.07 0.17
CA VAL A 30 -2.15 -6.56 -1.04
C VAL A 30 -0.83 -5.80 -1.24
N PRO A 31 0.33 -6.48 -1.19
CA PRO A 31 1.60 -5.86 -1.48
C PRO A 31 1.66 -5.42 -2.94
N PHE A 32 2.46 -4.40 -3.20
CA PHE A 32 2.59 -3.66 -4.45
C PHE A 32 1.36 -2.87 -4.89
N LEU A 33 0.15 -3.20 -4.41
CA LEU A 33 -1.07 -2.45 -4.70
C LEU A 33 -1.14 -1.18 -3.83
N PRO A 34 -1.15 0.03 -4.39
CA PRO A 34 -1.19 1.27 -3.59
C PRO A 34 -2.57 1.51 -2.96
N GLY A 35 -2.95 0.74 -1.93
CA GLY A 35 -4.22 0.90 -1.20
C GLY A 35 -4.37 2.28 -0.56
N HIS A 36 -3.25 2.92 -0.21
CA HIS A 36 -3.17 4.29 0.29
C HIS A 36 -3.72 5.30 -0.71
N LEU A 37 -3.62 5.04 -2.04
CA LEU A 37 -4.25 5.90 -3.06
C LEU A 37 -5.76 5.91 -2.90
N ILE A 38 -6.38 4.77 -2.64
CA ILE A 38 -7.84 4.70 -2.45
C ILE A 38 -8.23 5.47 -1.19
N ILE A 39 -7.47 5.35 -0.09
CA ILE A 39 -7.69 6.12 1.14
C ILE A 39 -7.56 7.62 0.87
N PHE A 40 -6.54 8.04 0.11
CA PHE A 40 -6.33 9.43 -0.26
C PHE A 40 -7.45 9.97 -1.16
N PHE A 41 -7.88 9.20 -2.16
CA PHE A 41 -9.03 9.57 -3.00
C PHE A 41 -10.34 9.58 -2.22
N ALA A 42 -10.50 8.73 -1.21
CA ALA A 42 -11.65 8.79 -0.30
C ALA A 42 -11.68 10.13 0.44
N ALA A 43 -10.53 10.60 0.95
CA ALA A 43 -10.43 11.89 1.61
C ALA A 43 -10.72 13.06 0.65
N ILE A 44 -10.21 13.03 -0.58
CA ILE A 44 -10.53 14.03 -1.61
C ILE A 44 -12.02 14.00 -1.96
N ALA A 45 -12.59 12.81 -2.15
CA ALA A 45 -14.01 12.66 -2.48
C ALA A 45 -14.89 13.21 -1.37
N HIS A 46 -14.58 12.91 -0.10
CA HIS A 46 -15.28 13.48 1.06
C HIS A 46 -15.18 15.01 1.09
N TRP A 47 -13.98 15.55 0.90
CA TRP A 47 -13.76 17.00 0.85
C TRP A 47 -14.54 17.69 -0.27
N LEU A 48 -14.59 17.09 -1.47
CA LEU A 48 -15.35 17.63 -2.60
C LEU A 48 -16.88 17.50 -2.43
N MET A 49 -17.35 16.42 -1.83
CA MET A 49 -18.78 16.14 -1.65
C MET A 49 -19.41 16.98 -0.53
N LEU A 50 -18.70 17.21 0.58
CA LEU A 50 -19.23 17.94 1.72
C LEU A 50 -18.73 19.39 1.83
N ARG A 51 -17.65 19.77 1.14
CA ARG A 51 -17.08 21.13 1.02
C ARG A 51 -17.20 21.99 2.28
N GLU A 52 -18.30 22.71 2.46
CA GLU A 52 -18.59 23.61 3.59
C GLU A 52 -18.82 22.88 4.93
N ASP A 53 -19.34 21.65 4.90
CA ASP A 53 -19.62 20.80 6.07
C ASP A 53 -18.63 19.63 6.21
N SER A 54 -17.52 19.65 5.45
CA SER A 54 -16.62 18.49 5.38
C SER A 54 -15.77 18.27 6.62
N GLY A 55 -15.45 19.33 7.38
CA GLY A 55 -14.50 19.28 8.50
C GLY A 55 -13.08 18.88 8.09
N VAL A 56 -12.77 18.76 6.79
CA VAL A 56 -11.45 18.34 6.30
C VAL A 56 -10.68 19.57 5.85
N GLU A 57 -9.53 19.82 6.49
CA GLU A 57 -8.64 20.90 6.06
C GLU A 57 -7.81 20.50 4.83
N TRP A 58 -7.45 21.50 4.02
CA TRP A 58 -6.56 21.27 2.88
C TRP A 58 -5.20 20.68 3.32
N TRP A 59 -4.76 21.00 4.55
CA TRP A 59 -3.51 20.52 5.12
C TRP A 59 -3.53 19.00 5.34
N THR A 60 -4.68 18.44 5.71
CA THR A 60 -4.87 16.99 5.83
C THR A 60 -4.63 16.28 4.51
N LEU A 61 -5.07 16.85 3.38
CA LEU A 61 -4.75 16.27 2.06
C LEU A 61 -3.24 16.26 1.80
N VAL A 62 -2.51 17.30 2.20
CA VAL A 62 -1.04 17.33 2.07
C VAL A 62 -0.39 16.25 2.94
N VAL A 63 -0.81 16.12 4.20
CA VAL A 63 -0.29 15.09 5.12
C VAL A 63 -0.54 13.69 4.58
N LEU A 64 -1.77 13.43 4.11
CA LEU A 64 -2.14 12.13 3.52
C LEU A 64 -1.35 11.84 2.24
N ALA A 65 -1.12 12.84 1.38
CA ALA A 65 -0.30 12.69 0.17
C ALA A 65 1.17 12.36 0.52
N VAL A 66 1.73 13.00 1.55
CA VAL A 66 3.09 12.72 2.02
C VAL A 66 3.19 11.31 2.60
N LEU A 67 2.25 10.91 3.46
CA LEU A 67 2.19 9.55 4.02
C LEU A 67 2.06 8.48 2.94
N LEU A 68 1.25 8.75 1.92
CA LEU A 68 1.10 7.88 0.76
C LEU A 68 2.43 7.65 0.04
N ILE A 69 3.14 8.73 -0.29
CA ILE A 69 4.42 8.63 -1.01
C ILE A 69 5.45 7.88 -0.15
N ILE A 70 5.54 8.21 1.13
CA ILE A 70 6.46 7.55 2.07
C ILE A 70 6.13 6.06 2.16
N SER A 71 4.86 5.70 2.33
CA SER A 71 4.44 4.29 2.44
C SER A 71 4.80 3.50 1.18
N GLN A 72 4.51 4.07 0.00
CA GLN A 72 4.78 3.42 -1.28
C GLN A 72 6.29 3.20 -1.49
N VAL A 73 7.11 4.20 -1.14
CA VAL A 73 8.57 4.07 -1.22
C VAL A 73 9.08 3.01 -0.25
N LEU A 74 8.61 3.03 1.00
CA LEU A 74 9.01 2.05 2.02
C LEU A 74 8.62 0.62 1.63
N GLU A 75 7.46 0.42 1.01
CA GLU A 75 7.01 -0.87 0.53
C GLU A 75 7.96 -1.44 -0.54
N PHE A 76 8.24 -0.66 -1.59
CA PHE A 76 9.15 -1.08 -2.65
C PHE A 76 10.58 -1.30 -2.10
N MET A 77 11.03 -0.43 -1.20
CA MET A 77 12.33 -0.57 -0.57
C MET A 77 12.39 -1.81 0.33
N SER A 78 11.34 -2.13 1.07
CA SER A 78 11.35 -3.27 2.00
C SER A 78 11.52 -4.60 1.28
N GLY A 79 10.85 -4.80 0.14
CA GLY A 79 11.05 -6.00 -0.69
C GLY A 79 12.49 -6.10 -1.20
N ALA A 80 13.01 -5.02 -1.78
CA ALA A 80 14.37 -4.97 -2.32
C ALA A 80 15.47 -5.11 -1.24
N MET A 81 15.26 -4.47 -0.09
CA MET A 81 16.17 -4.51 1.06
C MET A 81 16.15 -5.88 1.72
N GLY A 82 14.98 -6.52 1.85
CA GLY A 82 14.88 -7.89 2.35
C GLY A 82 15.75 -8.85 1.54
N THR A 83 15.66 -8.79 0.21
CA THR A 83 16.53 -9.61 -0.64
C THR A 83 18.01 -9.35 -0.40
N ARG A 84 18.42 -8.09 -0.28
CA ARG A 84 19.83 -7.71 -0.07
C ARG A 84 20.35 -8.10 1.31
N TRP A 85 19.53 -7.98 2.35
CA TRP A 85 19.95 -8.28 3.72
C TRP A 85 20.26 -9.78 3.88
N PHE A 86 19.52 -10.64 3.20
CA PHE A 86 19.76 -12.09 3.16
C PHE A 86 20.77 -12.49 2.07
N GLY A 87 21.76 -11.63 1.80
CA GLY A 87 22.88 -11.95 0.91
C GLY A 87 22.55 -11.83 -0.59
N GLY A 88 21.44 -11.17 -0.95
CA GLY A 88 21.04 -10.95 -2.33
C GLY A 88 21.81 -9.85 -3.06
N SER A 89 21.98 -10.00 -4.36
CA SER A 89 22.58 -9.01 -5.24
C SER A 89 21.56 -7.94 -5.67
N ARG A 90 22.03 -6.94 -6.42
CA ARG A 90 21.14 -5.95 -7.05
C ARG A 90 20.15 -6.61 -8.02
N TRP A 91 20.55 -7.69 -8.67
CA TRP A 91 19.70 -8.46 -9.57
C TRP A 91 18.64 -9.24 -8.82
N GLY A 92 18.97 -9.82 -7.67
CA GLY A 92 17.98 -10.45 -6.80
C GLY A 92 16.91 -9.46 -6.33
N ALA A 93 17.31 -8.26 -5.93
CA ALA A 93 16.37 -7.21 -5.53
C ALA A 93 15.45 -6.78 -6.69
N ALA A 94 16.00 -6.60 -7.89
CA ALA A 94 15.19 -6.30 -9.08
C ALA A 94 14.23 -7.45 -9.44
N GLY A 95 14.71 -8.69 -9.33
CA GLY A 95 13.90 -9.90 -9.51
C GLY A 95 12.78 -10.03 -8.48
N ALA A 96 13.02 -9.68 -7.22
CA ALA A 96 12.00 -9.65 -6.17
C ALA A 96 10.89 -8.64 -6.48
N LEU A 97 11.25 -7.45 -6.95
CA LEU A 97 10.29 -6.41 -7.34
C LEU A 97 9.45 -6.84 -8.54
N LEU A 98 10.10 -7.30 -9.61
CA LEU A 98 9.39 -7.78 -10.81
C LEU A 98 8.54 -9.02 -10.52
N GLY A 99 9.09 -9.96 -9.76
CA GLY A 99 8.40 -11.16 -9.32
C GLY A 99 7.21 -10.83 -8.42
N GLY A 100 7.31 -9.81 -7.56
CA GLY A 100 6.20 -9.31 -6.75
C GLY A 100 5.08 -8.70 -7.58
N ILE A 101 5.42 -7.85 -8.55
CA ILE A 101 4.44 -7.26 -9.48
C ILE A 101 3.72 -8.35 -10.30
N VAL A 102 4.47 -9.30 -10.86
CA VAL A 102 3.89 -10.42 -11.62
C VAL A 102 3.08 -11.33 -10.68
N GLY A 103 3.60 -11.60 -9.48
CA GLY A 103 2.98 -12.44 -8.47
C GLY A 103 1.64 -11.93 -7.96
N MET A 104 1.44 -10.61 -7.95
CA MET A 104 0.16 -9.96 -7.65
C MET A 104 -0.98 -10.45 -8.56
N PHE A 105 -0.70 -10.81 -9.82
CA PHE A 105 -1.72 -11.35 -10.74
C PHE A 105 -2.12 -12.81 -10.45
N PHE A 106 -1.34 -13.52 -9.62
CA PHE A 106 -1.55 -14.93 -9.27
C PHE A 106 -1.87 -15.11 -7.78
N MET A 107 -2.60 -14.17 -7.18
CA MET A 107 -3.03 -14.23 -5.77
C MET A 107 -3.84 -15.52 -5.46
N PRO A 108 -3.74 -16.09 -4.24
CA PRO A 108 -2.95 -15.59 -3.10
C PRO A 108 -1.49 -16.06 -3.10
N PHE A 109 -1.20 -17.22 -3.71
CA PHE A 109 0.13 -17.84 -3.64
C PHE A 109 1.21 -17.05 -4.38
N GLY A 110 0.85 -16.41 -5.50
CA GLY A 110 1.76 -15.58 -6.28
C GLY A 110 2.33 -14.39 -5.50
N LEU A 111 1.66 -13.94 -4.45
CA LEU A 111 2.12 -12.84 -3.61
C LEU A 111 3.42 -13.15 -2.85
N ILE A 112 3.56 -14.41 -2.44
CA ILE A 112 4.73 -14.92 -1.70
C ILE A 112 5.71 -15.57 -2.68
N LEU A 113 5.20 -16.39 -3.59
CA LEU A 113 6.01 -17.12 -4.56
C LEU A 113 6.60 -16.20 -5.63
N GLY A 114 5.93 -15.09 -5.95
CA GLY A 114 6.37 -14.11 -6.94
C GLY A 114 7.72 -13.49 -6.58
N PRO A 115 7.83 -12.77 -5.44
CA PRO A 115 9.12 -12.22 -4.99
C PRO A 115 10.19 -13.31 -4.82
N LEU A 116 9.83 -14.46 -4.25
CA LEU A 116 10.72 -15.61 -4.05
C LEU A 116 11.31 -16.11 -5.36
N ALA A 117 10.46 -16.49 -6.31
CA ALA A 117 10.86 -17.04 -7.59
C ALA A 117 11.56 -15.98 -8.44
N GLY A 118 11.07 -14.74 -8.46
CA GLY A 118 11.68 -13.64 -9.18
C GLY A 118 13.10 -13.34 -8.70
N ALA A 119 13.30 -13.27 -7.39
CA ALA A 119 14.63 -13.09 -6.79
C ALA A 119 15.58 -14.24 -7.13
N MET A 120 15.11 -15.49 -7.00
CA MET A 120 15.91 -16.69 -7.28
C MET A 120 16.31 -16.78 -8.76
N LEU A 121 15.36 -16.57 -9.69
CA LEU A 121 15.60 -16.64 -11.13
C LEU A 121 16.58 -15.56 -11.59
N PHE A 122 16.48 -14.34 -11.05
CA PHE A 122 17.40 -13.26 -11.40
C PHE A 122 18.79 -13.45 -10.80
N GLU A 123 18.89 -13.94 -9.55
CA GLU A 123 20.19 -14.27 -8.94
C GLU A 123 20.91 -15.38 -9.72
N PHE A 124 20.18 -16.41 -10.14
CA PHE A 124 20.74 -17.49 -10.94
C PHE A 124 21.18 -17.00 -12.33
N SER A 125 20.32 -16.25 -13.01
CA SER A 125 20.55 -15.87 -14.42
C SER A 125 21.56 -14.73 -14.58
N PHE A 126 21.48 -13.70 -13.74
CA PHE A 126 22.27 -12.47 -13.91
C PHE A 126 23.43 -12.36 -12.93
N ALA A 127 23.27 -12.84 -11.70
CA ALA A 127 24.36 -12.79 -10.72
C ALA A 127 25.20 -14.08 -10.69
N LYS A 128 24.81 -15.12 -11.47
CA LYS A 128 25.49 -16.42 -11.57
C LYS A 128 25.76 -17.07 -10.21
N LYS A 129 24.88 -16.80 -9.23
CA LYS A 129 24.99 -17.42 -7.91
C LYS A 129 24.53 -18.86 -7.95
N GLU A 130 25.17 -19.69 -7.14
CA GLU A 130 24.71 -21.05 -6.89
C GLU A 130 23.30 -21.07 -6.27
N VAL A 131 22.62 -22.21 -6.41
CA VAL A 131 21.23 -22.40 -5.98
C VAL A 131 21.04 -22.07 -4.50
N ARG A 132 21.98 -22.46 -3.64
CA ARG A 132 21.88 -22.28 -2.18
C ARG A 132 21.88 -20.79 -1.78
N PRO A 133 22.84 -19.96 -2.22
CA PRO A 133 22.75 -18.50 -2.04
C PRO A 133 21.49 -17.85 -2.64
N ALA A 134 21.05 -18.31 -3.82
CA ALA A 134 19.87 -17.75 -4.49
C ALA A 134 18.58 -18.00 -3.68
N THR A 135 18.41 -19.19 -3.11
CA THR A 135 17.24 -19.50 -2.26
C THR A 135 17.21 -18.67 -0.99
N VAL A 136 18.36 -18.45 -0.32
CA VAL A 136 18.43 -17.61 0.89
C VAL A 136 18.04 -16.16 0.58
N SER A 137 18.53 -15.63 -0.55
CA SER A 137 18.14 -14.31 -1.06
C SER A 137 16.64 -14.24 -1.38
N GLY A 138 16.08 -15.30 -1.97
CA GLY A 138 14.66 -15.45 -2.23
C GLY A 138 13.83 -15.41 -0.94
N VAL A 139 14.21 -16.13 0.11
CA VAL A 139 13.51 -16.08 1.41
C VAL A 139 13.56 -14.67 2.00
N GLY A 140 14.71 -13.98 1.87
CA GLY A 140 14.83 -12.58 2.27
C GLY A 140 13.86 -11.64 1.54
N SER A 141 13.57 -11.90 0.26
CA SER A 141 12.59 -11.13 -0.50
C SER A 141 11.17 -11.25 0.06
N VAL A 142 10.79 -12.46 0.49
CA VAL A 142 9.48 -12.74 1.09
C VAL A 142 9.38 -12.04 2.44
N LEU A 143 10.40 -12.20 3.29
CA LEU A 143 10.44 -11.53 4.59
C LEU A 143 10.43 -10.01 4.44
N GLY A 144 11.15 -9.46 3.47
CA GLY A 144 11.12 -8.03 3.14
C GLY A 144 9.74 -7.57 2.68
N THR A 145 9.06 -8.36 1.84
CA THR A 145 7.71 -8.05 1.38
C THR A 145 6.70 -8.07 2.53
N VAL A 146 6.77 -9.07 3.41
CA VAL A 146 5.91 -9.17 4.60
C VAL A 146 6.18 -8.03 5.60
N ALA A 147 7.44 -7.69 5.84
CA ALA A 147 7.80 -6.55 6.70
C ALA A 147 7.27 -5.23 6.11
N GLY A 148 7.38 -5.06 4.79
CA GLY A 148 6.84 -3.91 4.07
C GLY A 148 5.32 -3.82 4.21
N LEU A 149 4.64 -4.96 4.11
CA LEU A 149 3.19 -5.06 4.31
C LEU A 149 2.76 -4.61 5.71
N ILE A 150 3.50 -4.99 6.76
CA ILE A 150 3.20 -4.58 8.13
C ILE A 150 3.31 -3.06 8.26
N VAL A 151 4.41 -2.46 7.79
CA VAL A 151 4.60 -1.00 7.79
C VAL A 151 3.48 -0.32 7.03
N LYS A 152 3.12 -0.87 5.87
CA LYS A 152 2.07 -0.37 4.99
C LYS A 152 0.70 -0.36 5.68
N VAL A 153 0.33 -1.42 6.40
CA VAL A 153 -0.91 -1.49 7.20
C VAL A 153 -0.91 -0.45 8.31
N ILE A 154 0.21 -0.28 9.02
CA ILE A 154 0.34 0.73 10.08
C ILE A 154 0.15 2.14 9.50
N VAL A 155 0.77 2.45 8.36
CA VAL A 155 0.59 3.75 7.70
C VAL A 155 -0.84 3.94 7.20
N GLY A 156 -1.47 2.90 6.65
CA GLY A 156 -2.87 2.95 6.23
C GLY A 156 -3.80 3.26 7.39
N LEU A 157 -3.57 2.65 8.56
CA LEU A 157 -4.32 2.94 9.77
C LEU A 157 -4.09 4.38 10.25
N MET A 158 -2.84 4.85 10.25
CA MET A 158 -2.51 6.24 10.61
C MET A 158 -3.22 7.24 9.71
N MET A 159 -3.29 6.99 8.39
CA MET A 159 -4.03 7.85 7.45
C MET A 159 -5.52 7.91 7.79
N ILE A 160 -6.15 6.77 8.09
CA ILE A 160 -7.58 6.73 8.45
C ILE A 160 -7.82 7.46 9.78
N VAL A 161 -7.00 7.21 10.80
CA VAL A 161 -7.13 7.87 12.10
C VAL A 161 -6.96 9.38 11.95
N TRP A 162 -5.95 9.83 11.20
CA TRP A 162 -5.73 11.25 10.95
C TRP A 162 -6.93 11.89 10.26
N PHE A 163 -7.44 11.26 9.21
CA PHE A 163 -8.63 11.73 8.49
C PHE A 163 -9.86 11.83 9.41
N VAL A 164 -10.12 10.80 10.24
CA VAL A 164 -11.25 10.81 11.17
C VAL A 164 -11.09 11.89 12.24
N VAL A 165 -9.87 12.07 12.78
CA VAL A 165 -9.61 13.13 13.77
C VAL A 165 -9.85 14.51 13.19
N ASP A 166 -9.38 14.77 11.96
CA ASP A 166 -9.61 16.04 11.27
C ASP A 166 -11.11 16.33 11.12
N VAL A 167 -11.86 15.38 10.55
CA VAL A 167 -13.30 15.54 10.32
C VAL A 167 -14.12 15.82 11.58
N PHE A 168 -13.73 15.26 12.74
CA PHE A 168 -14.51 15.38 13.98
C PHE A 168 -13.99 16.44 14.96
N TRP A 169 -12.73 16.83 14.88
CA TRP A 169 -12.07 17.63 15.92
C TRP A 169 -11.59 19.00 15.42
N ILE A 170 -11.36 19.15 14.12
CA ILE A 170 -10.85 20.39 13.50
C ILE A 170 -12.02 21.07 12.76
#